data_AF-X1CI55-F1
#
_entry.id   AF-X1CI55-F1
#
_cell.length_a   1.000
_cell.length_b   1.000
_cell.length_c   1.000
_cell.angle_alpha   90.00
_cell.angle_beta   90.00
_cell.angle_gamma   90.00
#
_symmetry.space_group_name_H-M   'P 1'
#
loop_
_entity.id
_entity.type
_entity.pdbx_description
1 polymer ?
#
loop_
_entity_poly.entity_id
_entity_poly.type
_entity_poly.pdbx_seq_one_letter_code
_entity_poly.pdbx_strand_id
1 'polypeptide(L)'
;LDALKEQTVLVYPNCDAGSRKLIDLIEKYESRDYLHVFKNLPHEDYISFMKSADVMIGNSSSGFIEAPTFKIPVINIGNRQRGREKSDNILDVEPKKEKILEAINFVFTNKAFQNKVKNCINKFGGENASQNIIKVLKNVKINEKFLQKQITY
;
A
#
# COMPACT_ATOMS: atom_id res chain seq x y z
N LEU A 1 -15.83 10.04 0.64
CA LEU A 1 -16.52 9.40 1.77
C LEU A 1 -18.03 9.57 1.64
N ASP A 2 -18.59 10.78 1.78
CA ASP A 2 -20.06 10.97 1.67
C ASP A 2 -20.67 10.57 0.31
N ALA A 3 -19.88 10.59 -0.76
CA ALA A 3 -20.31 10.19 -2.10
C ALA A 3 -20.42 8.67 -2.30
N LEU A 4 -19.80 7.87 -1.43
CA LEU A 4 -19.76 6.40 -1.56
C LEU A 4 -20.63 5.74 -0.49
N LYS A 5 -20.46 6.15 0.77
CA LYS A 5 -21.14 5.54 1.95
C LYS A 5 -20.95 4.02 2.06
N GLU A 6 -19.81 3.52 1.59
CA GLU A 6 -19.43 2.11 1.65
C GLU A 6 -18.66 1.80 2.94
N GLN A 7 -18.74 0.55 3.39
CA GLN A 7 -18.00 0.07 4.57
C GLN A 7 -16.50 0.32 4.38
N THR A 8 -15.91 1.12 5.27
CA THR A 8 -14.55 1.62 5.14
C THR A 8 -13.80 1.48 6.45
N VAL A 9 -12.67 0.78 6.43
CA VAL A 9 -11.66 0.84 7.49
C VAL A 9 -10.66 1.95 7.13
N LEU A 10 -10.57 2.97 7.98
CA LEU A 10 -9.65 4.09 7.79
C LEU A 10 -8.58 4.07 8.86
N VAL A 11 -7.32 3.98 8.43
CA VAL A 11 -6.16 4.08 9.31
C VAL A 11 -5.56 5.47 9.19
N TYR A 12 -5.19 6.07 10.32
CA TYR A 12 -4.59 7.40 10.36
C TYR A 12 -3.37 7.54 9.43
N PRO A 13 -3.11 8.76 8.93
CA PRO A 13 -1.96 9.00 8.08
C PRO A 13 -0.66 8.84 8.87
N ASN A 14 0.42 8.56 8.14
CA ASN A 14 1.76 8.64 8.71
C ASN A 14 2.10 10.09 9.09
N CYS A 15 3.20 10.31 9.84
CA CYS A 15 3.67 11.62 10.28
C CYS A 15 4.27 12.51 9.15
N ASP A 16 3.74 12.40 7.93
CA ASP A 16 4.12 13.20 6.77
C ASP A 16 3.59 14.65 6.91
N ALA A 17 4.13 15.56 6.10
CA ALA A 17 3.68 16.95 6.07
C ALA A 17 2.16 17.02 5.75
N GLY A 18 1.40 17.74 6.59
CA GLY A 18 -0.05 17.86 6.46
C GLY A 18 -0.87 16.80 7.19
N SER A 19 -0.23 15.83 7.85
CA SER A 19 -0.89 14.77 8.63
C SER A 19 -1.87 15.31 9.68
N ARG A 20 -1.51 16.36 10.44
CA ARG A 20 -2.42 16.97 11.43
C ARG A 20 -3.72 17.47 10.81
N LYS A 21 -3.65 18.19 9.68
CA LYS A 21 -4.86 18.66 8.98
C LYS A 21 -5.73 17.51 8.48
N LEU A 22 -5.12 16.38 8.09
CA LEU A 22 -5.85 15.18 7.70
C LEU A 22 -6.52 14.52 8.91
N ILE A 23 -5.86 14.46 10.06
CA ILE A 23 -6.44 13.95 11.31
C ILE A 23 -7.65 14.82 11.71
N ASP A 24 -7.51 16.14 11.72
CA ASP A 24 -8.61 17.08 12.03
C ASP A 24 -9.80 16.91 11.06
N LEU A 25 -9.54 16.47 9.82
CA LEU A 25 -10.58 16.14 8.85
C LEU A 25 -11.23 14.80 9.15
N ILE A 26 -10.43 13.76 9.42
CA ILE A 26 -10.91 12.40 9.75
C ILE A 26 -11.84 12.43 10.96
N GLU A 27 -11.49 13.17 12.01
CA GLU A 27 -12.31 13.29 13.23
C GLU A 27 -13.71 13.86 12.92
N LYS A 28 -13.87 14.70 11.89
CA LYS A 28 -15.18 15.21 11.47
C LYS A 28 -16.05 14.16 10.78
N TYR A 29 -15.44 13.10 10.27
CA TYR A 29 -16.11 12.00 9.55
C TYR A 29 -16.30 10.74 10.41
N GLU A 30 -15.68 10.67 11.59
CA GLU A 30 -15.65 9.47 12.44
C GLU A 30 -17.04 9.00 12.90
N SER A 31 -18.03 9.90 12.97
CA SER A 31 -19.40 9.58 13.39
C SER A 31 -20.24 8.86 12.32
N ARG A 32 -19.68 8.56 11.15
CA ARG A 32 -20.38 7.84 10.07
C ARG A 32 -20.40 6.34 10.39
N ASP A 33 -21.58 5.73 10.31
CA ASP A 33 -21.82 4.31 10.58
C ASP A 33 -21.03 3.36 9.66
N TYR A 34 -20.78 3.76 8.42
CA TYR A 34 -19.97 3.02 7.46
C TYR A 34 -18.45 3.22 7.62
N LEU A 35 -17.99 4.03 8.58
CA LEU A 35 -16.58 4.35 8.76
C LEU A 35 -16.05 3.83 10.10
N HIS A 36 -15.06 2.94 10.05
CA HIS A 36 -14.34 2.46 11.23
C HIS A 36 -12.93 3.03 11.23
N VAL A 37 -12.66 3.95 12.16
CA VAL A 37 -11.42 4.71 12.21
C VAL A 37 -10.47 4.13 13.26
N PHE A 38 -9.21 3.92 12.87
CA PHE A 38 -8.16 3.43 13.75
C PHE A 38 -6.93 4.35 13.69
N LYS A 39 -6.39 4.70 14.86
CA LYS A 39 -5.12 5.46 14.93
C LYS A 39 -3.93 4.61 14.53
N ASN A 40 -3.92 3.37 15.00
CA ASN A 40 -2.97 2.36 14.61
C ASN A 40 -3.64 0.99 14.75
N LEU A 41 -3.17 0.02 13.99
CA LEU A 41 -3.60 -1.38 14.07
C LEU A 41 -2.39 -2.25 14.37
N PRO A 42 -2.51 -3.27 15.23
CA PRO A 42 -1.56 -4.37 15.25
C PRO A 42 -1.37 -4.92 13.83
N HIS A 43 -0.14 -5.29 13.49
CA HIS A 43 0.18 -5.70 12.13
C HIS A 43 -0.67 -6.90 11.66
N GLU A 44 -0.91 -7.87 12.54
CA GLU A 44 -1.73 -9.04 12.24
C GLU A 44 -3.20 -8.67 11.91
N ASP A 45 -3.77 -7.73 12.65
CA ASP A 45 -5.13 -7.21 12.39
C ASP A 45 -5.16 -6.45 11.06
N TYR A 46 -4.16 -5.60 10.81
CA TYR A 46 -4.05 -4.84 9.56
C TYR A 46 -3.99 -5.75 8.34
N ILE A 47 -3.17 -6.81 8.40
CA ILE A 47 -3.07 -7.81 7.34
C ILE A 47 -4.38 -8.60 7.19
N SER A 48 -5.07 -8.88 8.29
CA SER A 48 -6.37 -9.55 8.26
C SER A 48 -7.44 -8.69 7.58
N PHE A 49 -7.51 -7.39 7.92
CA PHE A 49 -8.39 -6.44 7.22
C PHE A 49 -8.04 -6.33 5.74
N MET A 50 -6.74 -6.24 5.42
CA MET A 50 -6.28 -6.17 4.05
C MET A 50 -6.75 -7.40 3.26
N LYS A 51 -6.54 -8.61 3.77
CA LYS A 51 -6.98 -9.86 3.12
C LYS A 51 -8.49 -9.89 2.80
N SER A 52 -9.31 -9.17 3.56
CA SER A 52 -10.75 -9.07 3.37
C SER A 52 -11.21 -7.84 2.59
N ALA A 53 -10.31 -6.94 2.20
CA ALA A 53 -10.66 -5.70 1.53
C ALA A 53 -10.87 -5.88 0.02
N ASP A 54 -11.92 -5.25 -0.51
CA ASP A 54 -12.21 -5.24 -1.95
C ASP A 54 -11.28 -4.31 -2.74
N VAL A 55 -10.84 -3.22 -2.11
CA VAL A 55 -9.96 -2.21 -2.70
C VAL A 55 -9.21 -1.46 -1.60
N MET A 56 -7.95 -1.14 -1.86
CA MET A 56 -7.16 -0.24 -1.02
C MET A 56 -7.03 1.13 -1.69
N ILE A 57 -7.32 2.20 -0.96
CA ILE A 57 -7.30 3.57 -1.50
C ILE A 57 -6.40 4.44 -0.61
N GLY A 58 -5.51 5.20 -1.23
CA GLY A 58 -4.64 6.13 -0.51
C GLY A 58 -3.26 6.19 -1.16
N ASN A 59 -2.22 6.33 -0.36
CA ASN A 59 -0.84 6.38 -0.85
C ASN A 59 0.14 5.68 0.11
N SER A 60 -0.35 4.69 0.86
CA SER A 60 0.47 3.87 1.76
C SER A 60 1.44 2.99 0.97
N SER A 61 2.61 2.72 1.56
CA SER A 61 3.58 1.78 0.98
C SER A 61 3.05 0.35 0.97
N SER A 62 2.13 0.02 1.88
CA SER A 62 1.50 -1.29 1.94
C SER A 62 0.74 -1.64 0.66
N GLY A 63 0.21 -0.65 -0.07
CA GLY A 63 -0.37 -0.86 -1.40
C GLY A 63 0.63 -1.38 -2.44
N PHE A 64 1.92 -1.13 -2.25
CA PHE A 64 2.99 -1.56 -3.15
C PHE A 64 3.65 -2.85 -2.67
N ILE A 65 3.77 -3.04 -1.36
CA ILE A 65 4.55 -4.12 -0.74
C ILE A 65 3.66 -5.32 -0.37
N GLU A 66 2.47 -5.09 0.19
CA GLU A 66 1.65 -6.12 0.83
C GLU A 66 0.39 -6.44 0.01
N ALA A 67 -0.34 -5.43 -0.48
CA ALA A 67 -1.58 -5.61 -1.24
C ALA A 67 -1.48 -6.53 -2.48
N PRO A 68 -0.36 -6.57 -3.25
CA PRO A 68 -0.23 -7.50 -4.37
C PRO A 68 -0.18 -8.98 -3.94
N THR A 69 0.20 -9.28 -2.69
CA THR A 69 0.16 -10.64 -2.13
C THR A 69 -1.28 -11.13 -2.05
N PHE A 70 -2.19 -10.27 -1.63
CA PHE A 70 -3.61 -10.57 -1.45
C PHE A 70 -4.46 -10.37 -2.71
N LYS A 71 -3.84 -9.95 -3.83
CA LYS A 71 -4.54 -9.64 -5.10
C LYS A 71 -5.60 -8.54 -4.91
N ILE A 72 -5.27 -7.52 -4.14
CA ILE A 72 -6.17 -6.40 -3.87
C ILE A 72 -5.85 -5.28 -4.85
N PRO A 73 -6.84 -4.73 -5.57
CA PRO A 73 -6.64 -3.53 -6.38
C PRO A 73 -6.31 -2.33 -5.49
N VAL A 74 -5.34 -1.53 -5.92
CA VAL A 74 -4.84 -0.36 -5.18
C VAL A 74 -5.05 0.89 -6.02
N ILE A 75 -5.78 1.86 -5.47
CA ILE A 75 -5.89 3.21 -6.02
C ILE A 75 -4.85 4.07 -5.32
N ASN A 76 -3.72 4.30 -5.99
CA ASN A 76 -2.61 5.11 -5.48
C ASN A 76 -2.84 6.60 -5.82
N ILE A 77 -2.99 7.44 -4.80
CA ILE A 77 -3.33 8.85 -4.92
C ILE A 77 -2.08 9.72 -4.82
N GLY A 78 -1.81 10.46 -5.89
CA GLY A 78 -0.72 11.42 -5.96
C GLY A 78 0.67 10.78 -6.04
N ASN A 79 1.70 11.57 -5.67
CA ASN A 79 3.08 11.28 -6.06
C ASN A 79 3.96 10.67 -4.96
N ARG A 80 3.40 10.32 -3.78
CA ARG A 80 4.18 9.81 -2.62
C ARG A 80 4.99 8.55 -2.97
N GLN A 81 4.45 7.71 -3.84
CA GLN A 81 5.06 6.43 -4.22
C GLN A 81 5.74 6.46 -5.61
N ARG A 82 6.01 7.67 -6.14
CA ARG A 82 6.65 7.82 -7.44
C ARG A 82 8.04 7.18 -7.44
N GLY A 83 8.35 6.45 -8.51
CA GLY A 83 9.64 5.76 -8.69
C GLY A 83 9.75 4.40 -7.99
N ARG A 84 8.73 3.97 -7.23
CA ARG A 84 8.68 2.60 -6.73
C ARG A 84 8.32 1.63 -7.84
N GLU A 85 8.89 0.43 -7.73
CA GLU A 85 8.47 -0.72 -8.52
C GLU A 85 6.97 -0.99 -8.31
N LYS A 86 6.23 -1.23 -9.39
CA LYS A 86 4.76 -1.39 -9.34
C LYS A 86 4.35 -2.77 -9.80
N SER A 87 3.50 -3.42 -9.01
CA SER A 87 2.78 -4.63 -9.41
C SER A 87 1.51 -4.25 -10.20
N ASP A 88 0.94 -5.20 -10.94
CA ASP A 88 -0.18 -4.94 -11.86
C ASP A 88 -1.51 -4.58 -11.18
N ASN A 89 -1.56 -4.64 -9.84
CA ASN A 89 -2.73 -4.26 -9.06
C ASN A 89 -2.87 -2.76 -8.79
N ILE A 90 -1.90 -1.94 -9.21
CA ILE A 90 -1.84 -0.52 -8.89
C ILE A 90 -2.43 0.33 -10.03
N LEU A 91 -3.35 1.22 -9.66
CA LEU A 91 -3.91 2.27 -10.50
C LEU A 91 -3.55 3.64 -9.90
N ASP A 92 -2.72 4.42 -10.60
CA ASP A 92 -2.35 5.77 -10.17
C ASP A 92 -3.42 6.80 -10.54
N VAL A 93 -3.69 7.71 -9.61
CA VAL A 93 -4.75 8.71 -9.75
C VAL A 93 -4.28 10.05 -9.18
N GLU A 94 -4.62 11.14 -9.87
CA GLU A 94 -4.42 12.49 -9.34
C GLU A 94 -5.27 12.72 -8.08
N PRO A 95 -4.84 13.57 -7.13
CA PRO A 95 -5.59 13.89 -5.91
C PRO A 95 -6.78 14.83 -6.20
N LYS A 96 -7.66 14.43 -7.13
CA LYS A 96 -8.89 15.12 -7.53
C LYS A 96 -10.08 14.20 -7.27
N LYS A 97 -11.14 14.75 -6.66
CA LYS A 97 -12.32 13.98 -6.23
C LYS A 97 -12.92 13.18 -7.38
N GLU A 98 -13.09 13.81 -8.54
CA GLU A 98 -13.72 13.23 -9.72
C GLU A 98 -12.87 12.05 -10.24
N LYS A 99 -11.55 12.22 -10.27
CA LYS A 99 -10.60 11.18 -10.69
C LYS A 99 -10.58 9.99 -9.75
N ILE A 100 -10.68 10.23 -8.44
CA ILE A 100 -10.77 9.15 -7.45
C ILE A 100 -12.08 8.37 -7.62
N LEU A 101 -13.21 9.05 -7.85
CA LEU A 101 -14.50 8.37 -8.08
C LEU A 101 -14.51 7.58 -9.40
N GLU A 102 -13.96 8.14 -10.47
CA GLU A 102 -13.77 7.44 -11.75
C GLU A 102 -12.93 6.16 -11.56
N ALA A 103 -11.83 6.26 -10.81
CA ALA A 103 -10.94 5.14 -10.54
C ALA A 103 -11.61 4.04 -9.69
N ILE A 104 -12.39 4.41 -8.67
CA ILE A 104 -13.17 3.45 -7.88
C ILE A 104 -14.14 2.70 -8.79
N ASN A 105 -14.90 3.40 -9.62
CA ASN A 105 -15.79 2.74 -10.57
C ASN A 105 -15.01 1.83 -11.55
N PHE A 106 -13.87 2.29 -12.04
CA PHE A 106 -13.03 1.53 -12.97
C PHE A 106 -12.56 0.19 -12.38
N VAL A 107 -12.06 0.16 -11.14
CA VAL A 107 -11.53 -1.09 -10.55
C VAL A 107 -12.61 -2.15 -10.37
N PHE A 108 -13.87 -1.76 -10.18
CA PHE A 108 -15.01 -2.67 -10.04
C PHE A 108 -15.67 -3.07 -11.36
N THR A 109 -15.56 -2.26 -12.40
CA THR A 109 -16.24 -2.50 -13.69
C THR A 109 -15.32 -3.05 -14.78
N ASN A 110 -14.02 -2.76 -14.73
CA ASN A 110 -13.08 -3.17 -15.78
C ASN A 110 -12.58 -4.61 -15.58
N LYS A 111 -13.13 -5.55 -16.37
CA LYS A 111 -12.76 -6.98 -16.31
C LYS A 111 -11.30 -7.26 -16.66
N ALA A 112 -10.69 -6.49 -17.56
CA ALA A 112 -9.29 -6.67 -17.92
C ALA A 112 -8.37 -6.31 -16.74
N PHE A 113 -8.65 -5.22 -16.04
CA PHE A 113 -7.92 -4.83 -14.82
C PHE A 113 -8.12 -5.85 -13.70
N GLN A 114 -9.35 -6.30 -13.46
CA GLN A 114 -9.63 -7.35 -12.47
C GLN A 114 -8.83 -8.63 -12.75
N ASN A 115 -8.75 -9.04 -14.02
CA ASN A 115 -7.92 -10.19 -14.40
C ASN A 115 -6.42 -9.93 -14.20
N LYS A 116 -5.93 -8.70 -14.46
CA LYS A 116 -4.53 -8.34 -14.15
C LYS A 116 -4.24 -8.43 -12.66
N VAL A 117 -5.11 -7.88 -11.83
CA VAL A 117 -4.99 -7.92 -10.36
C VAL A 117 -4.98 -9.37 -9.85
N LYS A 118 -5.92 -10.21 -10.33
CA LYS A 118 -6.01 -11.62 -9.93
C LYS A 118 -4.73 -12.42 -10.22
N ASN A 119 -4.07 -12.09 -11.33
CA ASN A 119 -2.83 -12.75 -11.76
C ASN A 119 -1.56 -11.97 -11.39
N CYS A 120 -1.66 -10.86 -10.63
CA CYS A 120 -0.52 -10.01 -10.37
C CYS A 120 0.53 -10.76 -9.53
N ILE A 121 1.80 -10.55 -9.82
CA ILE A 121 2.89 -11.10 -8.98
C ILE A 121 3.37 -9.96 -8.07
N ASN A 122 3.54 -10.27 -6.78
CA ASN A 122 4.11 -9.29 -5.87
C ASN A 122 5.61 -9.13 -6.14
N LYS A 123 6.00 -7.98 -6.72
CA LYS A 123 7.40 -7.68 -7.06
C LYS A 123 8.30 -7.45 -5.84
N PHE A 124 7.74 -7.12 -4.67
CA PHE A 124 8.46 -7.05 -3.40
C PHE A 124 8.38 -8.36 -2.61
N GLY A 125 7.52 -9.27 -3.06
CA GLY A 125 7.36 -10.58 -2.46
C GLY A 125 8.49 -11.52 -2.84
N GLY A 126 8.69 -12.52 -1.99
CA GLY A 126 9.64 -13.59 -2.21
C GLY A 126 9.56 -14.55 -1.03
N GLU A 127 9.68 -15.83 -1.31
CA GLU A 127 9.79 -16.81 -0.24
C GLU A 127 11.16 -16.70 0.43
N ASN A 128 11.19 -16.98 1.73
CA ASN A 128 12.43 -17.22 2.46
C ASN A 128 13.39 -16.01 2.58
N ALA A 129 12.88 -14.78 2.59
CA ALA A 129 13.70 -13.58 2.76
C ALA A 129 14.63 -13.67 3.98
N SER A 130 14.10 -14.05 5.15
CA SER A 130 14.89 -14.19 6.38
C SER A 130 15.96 -15.28 6.26
N GLN A 131 15.64 -16.44 5.68
CA GLN A 131 16.58 -17.54 5.48
C GLN A 131 17.69 -17.13 4.50
N ASN A 132 17.35 -16.41 3.43
CA ASN A 132 18.30 -15.89 2.46
C ASN A 132 19.24 -14.87 3.10
N ILE A 133 18.71 -13.93 3.90
CA ILE A 133 19.51 -12.98 4.67
C ILE A 133 20.46 -13.72 5.62
N ILE A 134 19.95 -14.67 6.41
CA ILE A 134 20.76 -15.48 7.33
C ILE A 134 21.86 -16.23 6.58
N LYS A 135 21.53 -16.83 5.43
CA LYS A 135 22.50 -17.55 4.58
C LYS A 135 23.61 -16.62 4.10
N VAL A 136 23.28 -15.40 3.66
CA VAL A 136 24.29 -14.41 3.25
C VAL A 136 25.15 -14.01 4.44
N LEU A 137 24.54 -13.66 5.58
CA LEU A 137 25.26 -13.23 6.78
C LEU A 137 26.17 -14.31 7.38
N LYS A 138 25.79 -15.58 7.31
CA LYS A 138 26.62 -16.70 7.80
C LYS A 138 27.81 -17.00 6.89
N ASN A 139 27.68 -16.77 5.58
CA ASN A 139 28.68 -17.17 4.60
C ASN A 139 29.56 -16.01 4.11
N VAL A 140 29.22 -14.77 4.46
CA VAL A 140 30.04 -13.62 4.09
C VAL A 140 31.40 -13.70 4.78
N LYS A 141 32.48 -13.63 4.00
CA LYS A 141 33.84 -13.59 4.53
C LYS A 141 34.20 -12.17 4.92
N ILE A 142 34.41 -11.92 6.21
CA ILE A 142 34.91 -10.63 6.70
C ILE A 142 36.42 -10.58 6.42
N ASN A 143 36.81 -9.81 5.41
CA ASN A 143 38.20 -9.59 5.00
C ASN A 143 38.44 -8.11 4.66
N GLU A 144 39.69 -7.72 4.39
CA GLU A 144 40.03 -6.32 4.07
C GLU A 144 39.21 -5.74 2.91
N LYS A 145 38.93 -6.55 1.88
CA LYS A 145 38.09 -6.14 0.75
C LYS A 145 36.64 -5.85 1.16
N PHE A 146 36.09 -6.61 2.11
CA PHE A 146 34.75 -6.36 2.65
C PHE A 146 34.70 -5.07 3.48
N LEU A 147 35.80 -4.74 4.17
CA LEU A 147 35.91 -3.55 5.03
C LEU A 147 36.23 -2.28 4.24
N GLN A 148 36.92 -2.40 3.11
CA GLN A 148 37.30 -1.28 2.27
C GLN A 148 36.17 -0.90 1.31
N LYS A 149 35.62 0.30 1.48
CA LYS A 149 34.66 0.89 0.53
C LYS A 149 35.42 1.35 -0.71
N GLN A 150 35.28 0.61 -1.81
CA GLN A 150 35.81 1.04 -3.11
C GLN A 150 34.83 2.03 -3.75
N ILE A 151 35.27 3.27 -3.97
CA ILE A 151 34.49 4.29 -4.65
C ILE A 151 34.81 4.20 -6.14
N THR A 152 33.81 3.86 -6.96
CA THR A 152 33.87 3.96 -8.42
C THR A 152 33.34 5.33 -8.83
N TYR A 153 34.19 6.12 -9.49
CA TYR A 153 33.83 7.38 -10.17
C TYR A 153 33.69 7.12 -11.67
#